data_AF-A0A9W6RLM9-F1
#
_entry.id   AF-A0A9W6RLM9-F1
#
_cell.length_a   1.000
_cell.length_b   1.000
_cell.length_c   1.000
_cell.angle_alpha   90.00
_cell.angle_beta   90.00
_cell.angle_gamma   90.00
#
_symmetry.space_group_name_H-M   'P 1'
#
loop_
_entity.id
_entity.type
_entity.pdbx_description
1 polymer ?
#
loop_
_entity_poly.entity_id
_entity_poly.type
_entity_poly.pdbx_seq_one_letter_code
_entity_poly.pdbx_strand_id
1 'polypeptide(L)'
;MSIAAEAATVAHDPVRRPTWPFAVPVAAAAVAVGLPALVPSFSARPAELLVGDLFPDGQELLLALVLLAAARGLLLRRRVAYYVVLALTILSMLDAVSVREFGRLLILGVAAIGFVRYRREFDTTPSRFRAAVRAGVVTYGVAVAYGLAIMIAQRHHITPGPSASEAGREILAGLSASGSGPLHFDGSADHWFLASLGILGGGGLLAMFVTLLSPAPPPPPGTDEERAEAARLVDADGSDTLAPFLLRGDKSYVFSPDRRAVIGYRVLFGVAAAGADPVGDPRSYPGAVAEFVALARRSGWRMAVLGAREDLLELWTPYGMRAIGIGDEVLLTPGEFGLNGRSMRNVRQAVRRTHNAGVTTEVLPEGTLAEDDRERLRALATEALGGVEERGFSMNMDGLLTGRHAFPVLVVARDADGAPVGFQRYLPSASAHRLSLDVMRRAPGSPNGLNERMIADIMEYAAEHGVDEVSLNFAAFRELFDTEDRSALEQGTYHVIHLLDRFVKVESLYLFNRKFKPRYVGRKVVFPSWASLLPIAVALLTLEFGHWRPAGESGRGHAETAPEDSYALPITPGW
;
A
#
# COMPACT_ATOMS: atom_id res chain seq x y z
N MET A 1 -21.73 24.11 -8.70
CA MET A 1 -21.83 22.72 -9.22
C MET A 1 -21.50 21.79 -8.06
N SER A 2 -22.19 20.66 -7.88
CA SER A 2 -21.79 19.69 -6.83
C SER A 2 -20.40 19.11 -7.15
N ILE A 3 -19.59 18.78 -6.14
CA ILE A 3 -18.28 18.11 -6.28
C ILE A 3 -18.40 16.85 -7.17
N ALA A 4 -19.49 16.09 -7.06
CA ALA A 4 -19.77 14.95 -7.93
C ALA A 4 -19.88 15.33 -9.42
N ALA A 5 -20.50 16.46 -9.75
CA ALA A 5 -20.68 16.89 -11.14
C ALA A 5 -19.34 17.30 -11.75
N GLU A 6 -18.49 17.97 -10.98
CA GLU A 6 -17.15 18.36 -11.42
C GLU A 6 -16.22 17.14 -11.55
N ALA A 7 -16.26 16.21 -10.59
CA ALA A 7 -15.57 14.93 -10.67
C ALA A 7 -15.98 14.12 -11.91
N ALA A 8 -17.26 14.09 -12.26
CA ALA A 8 -17.72 13.42 -13.47
C ALA A 8 -17.21 14.09 -14.75
N THR A 9 -17.08 15.43 -14.77
CA THR A 9 -16.56 16.15 -15.95
C THR A 9 -15.06 15.98 -16.16
N VAL A 10 -14.28 15.91 -15.08
CA VAL A 10 -12.80 15.77 -15.14
C VAL A 10 -12.37 14.31 -15.31
N ALA A 11 -13.23 13.34 -15.00
CA ALA A 11 -12.95 11.91 -15.15
C ALA A 11 -12.77 11.49 -16.63
N HIS A 12 -11.56 11.67 -17.15
CA HIS A 12 -11.10 11.02 -18.36
C HIS A 12 -10.96 9.52 -18.09
N ASP A 13 -11.81 8.69 -18.72
CA ASP A 13 -11.90 7.22 -18.57
C ASP A 13 -12.60 6.75 -17.27
N PRO A 14 -13.96 6.80 -17.23
CA PRO A 14 -14.78 6.42 -16.07
C PRO A 14 -14.75 4.90 -15.80
N VAL A 15 -15.61 4.41 -14.91
CA VAL A 15 -15.75 3.01 -14.49
C VAL A 15 -15.44 2.02 -15.62
N ARG A 16 -14.31 1.31 -15.50
CA ARG A 16 -13.86 0.36 -16.51
C ARG A 16 -14.68 -0.92 -16.46
N ARG A 17 -14.85 -1.57 -17.61
CA ARG A 17 -15.63 -2.81 -17.72
C ARG A 17 -14.96 -3.95 -16.95
N PRO A 18 -15.71 -4.87 -16.34
CA PRO A 18 -15.11 -5.99 -15.63
C PRO A 18 -14.28 -6.89 -16.57
N THR A 19 -13.09 -7.29 -16.13
CA THR A 19 -12.21 -8.20 -16.90
C THR A 19 -12.30 -9.66 -16.44
N TRP A 20 -13.03 -9.94 -15.34
CA TRP A 20 -13.24 -11.31 -14.86
C TRP A 20 -13.86 -12.27 -15.90
N PRO A 21 -14.73 -11.83 -16.85
CA PRO A 21 -15.25 -12.73 -17.88
C PRO A 21 -14.16 -13.31 -18.80
N PHE A 22 -13.00 -12.65 -18.90
CA PHE A 22 -11.85 -13.14 -19.67
C PHE A 22 -10.88 -13.94 -18.80
N ALA A 23 -10.71 -13.55 -17.53
CA ALA A 23 -9.77 -14.21 -16.63
C ALA A 23 -10.29 -15.55 -16.10
N VAL A 24 -11.59 -15.68 -15.81
CA VAL A 24 -12.18 -16.91 -15.26
C VAL A 24 -12.05 -18.09 -16.22
N PRO A 25 -12.36 -17.97 -17.53
CA PRO A 25 -12.14 -19.07 -18.47
C PRO A 25 -10.67 -19.47 -18.58
N VAL A 26 -9.75 -18.51 -18.57
CA VAL A 26 -8.29 -18.79 -18.62
C VAL A 26 -7.82 -19.50 -17.34
N ALA A 27 -8.34 -19.11 -16.17
CA ALA A 27 -8.06 -19.81 -14.92
C ALA A 27 -8.67 -21.22 -14.89
N ALA A 28 -9.87 -21.39 -15.44
CA ALA A 28 -10.49 -22.70 -15.58
C ALA A 28 -9.68 -23.61 -16.51
N ALA A 29 -9.16 -23.07 -17.62
CA ALA A 29 -8.24 -23.77 -18.50
C ALA A 29 -6.95 -24.17 -17.79
N ALA A 30 -6.38 -23.28 -16.96
CA ALA A 30 -5.22 -23.61 -16.14
C ALA A 30 -5.48 -24.82 -15.21
N VAL A 31 -6.65 -24.86 -14.55
CA VAL A 31 -7.05 -25.98 -13.69
C VAL A 31 -7.27 -27.25 -14.50
N ALA A 32 -7.95 -27.16 -15.65
CA ALA A 32 -8.19 -28.28 -16.54
C ALA A 32 -6.89 -28.95 -17.02
N VAL A 33 -5.86 -28.15 -17.31
CA VAL A 33 -4.53 -28.63 -17.71
C VAL A 33 -3.72 -29.15 -16.53
N GLY A 34 -3.69 -28.43 -15.40
CA GLY A 34 -2.80 -28.76 -14.28
C GLY A 34 -3.31 -29.86 -13.35
N LEU A 35 -4.63 -30.06 -13.24
CA LEU A 35 -5.20 -31.01 -12.28
C LEU A 35 -4.91 -32.48 -12.63
N PRO A 36 -5.05 -32.94 -13.90
CA PRO A 36 -4.66 -34.30 -14.29
C PRO A 36 -3.16 -34.57 -14.05
N ALA A 37 -2.31 -33.57 -14.28
CA ALA A 37 -0.87 -33.66 -14.05
C ALA A 37 -0.51 -33.91 -12.56
N LEU A 38 -1.29 -33.35 -11.64
CA LEU A 38 -1.11 -33.52 -10.19
C LEU A 38 -1.80 -34.76 -9.64
N VAL A 39 -2.96 -35.10 -10.21
CA VAL A 39 -3.83 -36.17 -9.74
C VAL A 39 -4.29 -36.99 -10.94
N PRO A 40 -3.55 -38.07 -11.29
CA PRO A 40 -3.80 -38.86 -12.51
C PRO A 40 -5.17 -39.55 -12.60
N SER A 41 -5.96 -39.55 -11.52
CA SER A 41 -7.32 -40.07 -11.52
C SER A 41 -8.34 -39.11 -12.18
N PHE A 42 -7.96 -37.86 -12.45
CA PHE A 42 -8.79 -36.91 -13.19
C PHE A 42 -8.64 -37.08 -14.71
N SER A 43 -9.72 -36.85 -15.45
CA SER A 43 -9.71 -36.95 -16.92
C SER A 43 -8.91 -35.81 -17.56
N ALA A 44 -8.04 -36.14 -18.52
CA ALA A 44 -7.31 -35.17 -19.35
C ALA A 44 -8.17 -34.57 -20.48
N ARG A 45 -9.36 -35.13 -20.76
CA ARG A 45 -10.26 -34.66 -21.85
C ARG A 45 -10.53 -33.15 -21.85
N PRO A 46 -10.75 -32.48 -20.69
CA PRO A 46 -10.93 -31.02 -20.67
C PRO A 46 -9.68 -30.25 -21.10
N ALA A 47 -8.48 -30.76 -20.84
CA ALA A 47 -7.22 -30.18 -21.28
C ALA A 47 -7.02 -30.35 -22.80
N GLU A 48 -7.26 -31.56 -23.32
CA GLU A 48 -7.24 -31.88 -24.75
C GLU A 48 -8.19 -30.95 -25.54
N LEU A 49 -9.40 -30.74 -25.03
CA LEU A 49 -10.39 -29.85 -25.64
C LEU A 49 -10.00 -28.37 -25.65
N LEU A 50 -9.11 -27.92 -24.75
CA LEU A 50 -8.76 -26.50 -24.61
C LEU A 50 -7.41 -26.17 -25.25
N VAL A 51 -6.46 -27.10 -25.20
CA VAL A 51 -5.07 -26.87 -25.58
C VAL A 51 -4.60 -27.81 -26.70
N GLY A 52 -5.25 -28.96 -26.91
CA GLY A 52 -4.82 -29.98 -27.86
C GLY A 52 -3.48 -30.63 -27.49
N ASP A 53 -2.79 -31.21 -28.47
CA ASP A 53 -1.49 -31.89 -28.31
C ASP A 53 -0.29 -30.92 -28.49
N LEU A 54 -0.54 -29.61 -28.39
CA LEU A 54 0.45 -28.56 -28.64
C LEU A 54 1.64 -28.56 -27.66
N PHE A 55 1.49 -29.20 -26.51
CA PHE A 55 2.51 -29.21 -25.45
C PHE A 55 2.92 -30.65 -25.13
N PRO A 56 4.23 -30.97 -25.16
CA PRO A 56 4.73 -32.28 -24.80
C PRO A 56 4.36 -32.70 -23.37
N ASP A 57 4.27 -34.01 -23.15
CA ASP A 57 4.11 -34.62 -21.83
C ASP A 57 5.14 -34.04 -20.84
N GLY A 58 4.66 -33.62 -19.66
CA GLY A 58 5.50 -33.03 -18.60
C GLY A 58 5.55 -31.49 -18.55
N GLN A 59 4.96 -30.78 -19.52
CA GLN A 59 4.85 -29.31 -19.51
C GLN A 59 3.52 -28.78 -18.98
N GLU A 60 2.56 -29.67 -18.71
CA GLU A 60 1.20 -29.35 -18.29
C GLU A 60 1.17 -28.44 -17.05
N LEU A 61 2.01 -28.75 -16.04
CA LEU A 61 2.08 -27.95 -14.82
C LEU A 61 2.64 -26.54 -15.09
N LEU A 62 3.66 -26.42 -15.94
CA LEU A 62 4.23 -25.13 -16.32
C LEU A 62 3.19 -24.30 -17.10
N LEU A 63 2.52 -24.91 -18.07
CA LEU A 63 1.46 -24.25 -18.83
C LEU A 63 0.32 -23.80 -17.93
N ALA A 64 -0.13 -24.65 -17.00
CA ALA A 64 -1.13 -24.30 -16.00
C ALA A 64 -0.69 -23.09 -15.16
N LEU A 65 0.56 -23.05 -14.70
CA LEU A 65 1.10 -21.91 -13.97
C LEU A 65 1.17 -20.63 -14.82
N VAL A 66 1.56 -20.74 -16.09
CA VAL A 66 1.58 -19.61 -17.04
C VAL A 66 0.16 -19.11 -17.30
N LEU A 67 -0.82 -20.00 -17.53
CA LEU A 67 -2.22 -19.65 -17.72
C LEU A 67 -2.81 -19.00 -16.45
N LEU A 68 -2.48 -19.50 -15.26
CA LEU A 68 -2.92 -18.90 -14.00
C LEU A 68 -2.31 -17.51 -13.80
N ALA A 69 -1.02 -17.35 -14.10
CA ALA A 69 -0.36 -16.05 -14.09
C ALA A 69 -0.98 -15.09 -15.12
N ALA A 70 -1.32 -15.58 -16.32
CA ALA A 70 -1.97 -14.81 -17.36
C ALA A 70 -3.40 -14.40 -16.95
N ALA A 71 -4.19 -15.31 -16.37
CA ALA A 71 -5.52 -15.01 -15.82
C ALA A 71 -5.43 -13.89 -14.76
N ARG A 72 -4.48 -13.99 -13.83
CA ARG A 72 -4.19 -12.92 -12.88
C ARG A 72 -3.79 -11.62 -13.59
N GLY A 73 -2.96 -11.70 -14.63
CA GLY A 73 -2.57 -10.57 -15.46
C GLY A 73 -3.76 -9.90 -16.15
N LEU A 74 -4.73 -10.66 -16.66
CA LEU A 74 -5.97 -10.15 -17.27
C LEU A 74 -6.85 -9.44 -16.23
N LEU A 75 -6.99 -9.99 -15.02
CA LEU A 75 -7.67 -9.29 -13.90
C LEU A 75 -7.01 -7.95 -13.60
N LEU A 76 -5.68 -7.90 -13.71
CA LEU A 76 -4.86 -6.69 -13.50
C LEU A 76 -4.64 -5.87 -14.77
N ARG A 77 -5.39 -6.15 -15.86
CA ARG A 77 -5.37 -5.39 -17.11
C ARG A 77 -4.01 -5.31 -17.80
N ARG A 78 -3.14 -6.31 -17.57
CA ARG A 78 -1.79 -6.36 -18.13
C ARG A 78 -1.85 -6.64 -19.62
N ARG A 79 -1.30 -5.72 -20.41
CA ARG A 79 -1.24 -5.86 -21.88
C ARG A 79 -0.42 -7.07 -22.34
N VAL A 80 0.61 -7.45 -21.57
CA VAL A 80 1.41 -8.65 -21.85
C VAL A 80 0.57 -9.93 -21.69
N ALA A 81 -0.23 -10.04 -20.62
CA ALA A 81 -1.12 -11.20 -20.43
C ALA A 81 -2.13 -11.32 -21.57
N TYR A 82 -2.69 -10.20 -22.02
CA TYR A 82 -3.58 -10.15 -23.18
C TYR A 82 -2.94 -10.76 -24.42
N TYR A 83 -1.73 -10.33 -24.79
CA TYR A 83 -1.06 -10.85 -25.98
C TYR A 83 -0.64 -12.31 -25.84
N VAL A 84 -0.20 -12.75 -24.66
CA VAL A 84 0.15 -14.16 -24.41
C VAL A 84 -1.09 -15.04 -24.57
N VAL A 85 -2.22 -14.70 -23.95
CA VAL A 85 -3.45 -15.49 -24.06
C VAL A 85 -3.98 -15.47 -25.48
N LEU A 86 -3.94 -14.34 -26.18
CA LEU A 86 -4.35 -14.25 -27.58
C LEU A 86 -3.46 -15.12 -28.48
N ALA A 87 -2.15 -15.09 -28.28
CA ALA A 87 -1.21 -15.93 -29.04
C ALA A 87 -1.46 -17.41 -28.80
N LEU A 88 -1.63 -17.83 -27.54
CA LEU A 88 -2.00 -19.20 -27.19
C LEU A 88 -3.32 -19.61 -27.82
N THR A 89 -4.34 -18.75 -27.78
CA THR A 89 -5.64 -19.00 -28.42
C THR A 89 -5.49 -19.21 -29.93
N ILE A 90 -4.69 -18.37 -30.60
CA ILE A 90 -4.44 -18.50 -32.04
C ILE A 90 -3.69 -19.80 -32.35
N LEU A 91 -2.67 -20.16 -31.57
CA LEU A 91 -1.95 -21.43 -31.74
C LEU A 91 -2.88 -22.63 -31.56
N SER A 92 -3.71 -22.63 -30.52
CA SER A 92 -4.71 -23.68 -30.28
C SER A 92 -5.77 -23.77 -31.38
N MET A 93 -6.12 -22.65 -32.02
CA MET A 93 -6.97 -22.64 -33.21
C MET A 93 -6.27 -23.27 -34.42
N LEU A 94 -5.00 -22.94 -34.68
CA LEU A 94 -4.24 -23.52 -35.79
C LEU A 94 -4.13 -25.04 -35.65
N ASP A 95 -3.85 -25.52 -34.44
CA ASP A 95 -3.85 -26.95 -34.14
C ASP A 95 -5.23 -27.57 -34.39
N ALA A 96 -6.32 -26.91 -33.97
CA ALA A 96 -7.68 -27.41 -34.16
C ALA A 96 -8.06 -27.53 -35.64
N VAL A 97 -7.53 -26.67 -36.51
CA VAL A 97 -7.66 -26.80 -37.97
C VAL A 97 -6.90 -28.03 -38.46
N SER A 98 -5.68 -28.26 -37.98
CA SER A 98 -4.84 -29.40 -38.35
C SER A 98 -5.53 -30.73 -38.05
N VAL A 99 -6.08 -30.86 -36.84
CA VAL A 99 -6.78 -32.08 -36.37
C VAL A 99 -8.26 -32.14 -36.76
N ARG A 100 -8.78 -31.13 -37.47
CA ARG A 100 -10.17 -31.02 -37.96
C ARG A 100 -11.24 -31.03 -36.85
N GLU A 101 -10.95 -30.43 -35.71
CA GLU A 101 -11.86 -30.29 -34.57
C GLU A 101 -12.69 -29.00 -34.63
N PHE A 102 -13.78 -29.01 -35.39
CA PHE A 102 -14.62 -27.82 -35.61
C PHE A 102 -15.29 -27.27 -34.34
N GLY A 103 -15.60 -28.12 -33.36
CA GLY A 103 -16.17 -27.68 -32.08
C GLY A 103 -15.20 -26.80 -31.28
N ARG A 104 -13.93 -27.19 -31.22
CA ARG A 104 -12.86 -26.43 -30.55
C ARG A 104 -12.61 -25.10 -31.24
N LEU A 105 -12.62 -25.08 -32.57
CA LEU A 105 -12.51 -23.86 -33.38
C LEU A 105 -13.61 -22.84 -33.07
N LEU A 106 -14.85 -23.29 -32.90
CA LEU A 106 -15.97 -22.41 -32.57
C LEU A 106 -15.76 -21.71 -31.22
N ILE A 107 -15.40 -22.48 -30.18
CA ILE A 107 -15.17 -21.97 -28.82
C ILE A 107 -14.02 -20.95 -28.81
N LEU A 108 -12.87 -21.33 -29.37
CA LEU A 108 -11.68 -20.47 -29.42
C LEU A 108 -11.90 -19.24 -30.30
N GLY A 109 -12.66 -19.36 -31.39
CA GLY A 109 -13.03 -18.25 -32.27
C GLY A 109 -13.87 -17.19 -31.55
N VAL A 110 -14.88 -17.62 -30.78
CA VAL A 110 -15.69 -16.69 -29.95
C VAL A 110 -14.81 -16.02 -28.89
N ALA A 111 -13.92 -16.76 -28.23
CA ALA A 111 -12.98 -16.20 -27.26
C ALA A 111 -12.05 -15.16 -27.90
N ALA A 112 -11.46 -15.46 -29.07
CA ALA A 112 -10.60 -14.55 -29.82
C ALA A 112 -11.33 -13.26 -30.24
N ILE A 113 -12.56 -13.37 -30.74
CA ILE A 113 -13.41 -12.20 -31.05
C ILE A 113 -13.64 -11.35 -29.80
N GLY A 114 -13.95 -11.98 -28.66
CA GLY A 114 -14.07 -11.31 -27.37
C GLY A 114 -12.80 -10.54 -26.99
N PHE A 115 -11.64 -11.19 -27.04
CA PHE A 115 -10.36 -10.55 -26.76
C PHE A 115 -10.07 -9.36 -27.68
N VAL A 116 -10.28 -9.50 -28.99
CA VAL A 116 -10.06 -8.40 -29.95
C VAL A 116 -11.02 -7.25 -29.70
N ARG A 117 -12.30 -7.54 -29.42
CA ARG A 117 -13.34 -6.53 -29.17
C ARG A 117 -13.09 -5.69 -27.91
N TYR A 118 -12.47 -6.28 -26.90
CA TYR A 118 -12.18 -5.65 -25.60
C TYR A 118 -10.69 -5.32 -25.40
N ARG A 119 -9.89 -5.30 -26.47
CA ARG A 119 -8.44 -5.01 -26.43
C ARG A 119 -8.05 -3.73 -25.68
N ARG A 120 -8.93 -2.72 -25.66
CA ARG A 120 -8.70 -1.42 -24.99
C ARG A 120 -8.76 -1.51 -23.47
N GLU A 121 -9.34 -2.58 -22.92
CA GLU A 121 -9.42 -2.78 -21.46
C GLU A 121 -8.09 -3.26 -20.84
N PHE A 122 -7.15 -3.71 -21.68
CA PHE A 122 -5.83 -4.26 -21.32
C PHE A 122 -4.71 -3.30 -21.77
N ASP A 123 -4.70 -2.11 -21.19
CA ASP A 123 -3.84 -0.99 -21.60
C ASP A 123 -2.56 -0.85 -20.76
N THR A 124 -2.46 -1.54 -19.62
CA THR A 124 -1.30 -1.41 -18.74
C THR A 124 -0.04 -2.03 -19.35
N THR A 125 0.92 -1.18 -19.70
CA THR A 125 2.20 -1.58 -20.31
C THR A 125 3.19 -2.16 -19.30
N PRO A 126 4.07 -3.09 -19.70
CA PRO A 126 5.09 -3.63 -18.83
C PRO A 126 6.15 -2.58 -18.50
N SER A 127 6.31 -2.28 -17.22
CA SER A 127 7.31 -1.34 -16.69
C SER A 127 8.64 -2.02 -16.34
N ARG A 128 8.61 -3.33 -16.09
CA ARG A 128 9.77 -4.13 -15.68
C ARG A 128 10.41 -4.94 -16.81
N PHE A 129 10.31 -4.48 -18.05
CA PHE A 129 10.82 -5.22 -19.22
C PHE A 129 12.32 -5.57 -19.07
N ARG A 130 13.17 -4.61 -18.71
CA ARG A 130 14.61 -4.84 -18.50
C ARG A 130 14.89 -5.85 -17.37
N ALA A 131 14.12 -5.78 -16.28
CA ALA A 131 14.26 -6.72 -15.17
C ALA A 131 13.83 -8.14 -15.56
N ALA A 132 12.77 -8.27 -16.36
CA ALA A 132 12.32 -9.55 -16.90
C ALA A 132 13.37 -10.15 -17.85
N VAL A 133 13.91 -9.35 -18.78
CA VAL A 133 15.00 -9.79 -19.67
C VAL A 133 16.23 -10.22 -18.86
N ARG A 134 16.63 -9.44 -17.84
CA ARG A 134 17.74 -9.81 -16.95
C ARG A 134 17.46 -11.11 -16.21
N ALA A 135 16.26 -11.29 -15.67
CA ALA A 135 15.86 -12.55 -15.01
C ALA A 135 15.96 -13.73 -15.98
N GLY A 136 15.43 -13.58 -17.20
CA GLY A 136 15.55 -14.58 -18.26
C GLY A 136 17.02 -14.91 -18.56
N VAL A 137 17.84 -13.91 -18.90
CA VAL A 137 19.27 -14.09 -19.21
C VAL A 137 20.02 -14.78 -18.08
N VAL A 138 19.78 -14.38 -16.82
CA VAL A 138 20.42 -15.00 -15.66
C VAL A 138 19.96 -16.45 -15.49
N THR A 139 18.66 -16.72 -15.52
CA THR A 139 18.15 -18.09 -15.30
C THR A 139 18.56 -19.03 -16.43
N TYR A 140 18.44 -18.61 -17.70
CA TYR A 140 18.89 -19.43 -18.83
C TYR A 140 20.41 -19.57 -18.84
N GLY A 141 21.17 -18.53 -18.49
CA GLY A 141 22.63 -18.63 -18.35
C GLY A 141 23.06 -19.63 -17.27
N VAL A 142 22.38 -19.61 -16.11
CA VAL A 142 22.59 -20.60 -15.03
C VAL A 142 22.22 -22.00 -15.49
N ALA A 143 21.09 -22.17 -16.19
CA ALA A 143 20.66 -23.47 -16.69
C ALA A 143 21.64 -24.05 -17.73
N VAL A 144 22.16 -23.22 -18.64
CA VAL A 144 23.20 -23.62 -19.61
C VAL A 144 24.50 -23.99 -18.88
N ALA A 145 24.95 -23.16 -17.93
CA ALA A 145 26.17 -23.45 -17.15
C ALA A 145 26.03 -24.74 -16.33
N TYR A 146 24.87 -24.97 -15.73
CA TYR A 146 24.52 -26.22 -15.05
C TYR A 146 24.54 -27.41 -16.00
N GLY A 147 23.89 -27.29 -17.16
CA GLY A 147 23.86 -28.33 -18.20
C GLY A 147 25.27 -28.74 -18.62
N LEU A 148 26.10 -27.75 -18.96
CA LEU A 148 27.50 -27.96 -19.32
C LEU A 148 28.31 -28.58 -18.18
N ALA A 149 28.12 -28.13 -16.93
CA ALA A 149 28.84 -28.68 -15.77
C ALA A 149 28.53 -30.16 -15.56
N ILE A 150 27.26 -30.56 -15.66
CA ILE A 150 26.85 -31.97 -15.56
C ILE A 150 27.43 -32.78 -16.72
N MET A 151 27.38 -32.26 -17.95
CA MET A 151 27.95 -32.93 -19.10
C MET A 151 29.47 -33.12 -19.01
N ILE A 152 30.20 -32.14 -18.45
CA ILE A 152 31.64 -32.24 -18.19
C ILE A 152 31.92 -33.28 -17.10
N ALA A 153 31.14 -33.27 -16.02
CA ALA A 153 31.28 -34.21 -14.90
C ALA A 153 30.98 -35.66 -15.32
N GLN A 154 29.99 -35.84 -16.19
CA GLN A 154 29.54 -37.16 -16.67
C GLN A 154 30.09 -37.54 -18.03
N ARG A 155 31.08 -36.83 -18.59
CA ARG A 155 31.59 -37.02 -19.96
C ARG A 155 31.98 -38.45 -20.35
N HIS A 156 32.35 -39.28 -19.37
CA HIS A 156 32.74 -40.68 -19.57
C HIS A 156 31.56 -41.66 -19.56
N HIS A 157 30.38 -41.18 -19.20
CA HIS A 157 29.11 -41.90 -19.13
C HIS A 157 28.10 -41.35 -20.15
N ILE A 158 28.54 -40.64 -21.19
CA ILE A 158 27.66 -40.04 -22.21
C ILE A 158 27.91 -40.75 -23.55
N THR A 159 26.84 -41.27 -24.16
CA THR A 159 26.88 -41.91 -25.48
C THR A 159 25.90 -41.27 -26.47
N PRO A 160 26.34 -40.89 -27.68
CA PRO A 160 27.74 -40.75 -28.12
C PRO A 160 28.46 -39.62 -27.34
N GLY A 161 29.80 -39.64 -27.30
CA GLY A 161 30.57 -38.62 -26.58
C GLY A 161 30.21 -37.19 -27.05
N PRO A 162 30.02 -36.22 -26.13
CA PRO A 162 29.32 -34.98 -26.46
C PRO A 162 30.16 -34.07 -27.36
N SER A 163 29.76 -33.91 -28.63
CA SER A 163 30.23 -32.78 -29.43
C SER A 163 29.57 -31.47 -28.97
N ALA A 164 30.19 -30.31 -29.26
CA ALA A 164 29.60 -29.01 -28.91
C ALA A 164 28.19 -28.80 -29.49
N SER A 165 27.93 -29.37 -30.68
CA SER A 165 26.64 -29.30 -31.35
C SER A 165 25.57 -30.20 -30.72
N GLU A 166 25.97 -31.37 -30.20
CA GLU A 166 25.07 -32.29 -29.50
C GLU A 166 24.78 -31.79 -28.10
N ALA A 167 25.79 -31.24 -27.40
CA ALA A 167 25.59 -30.56 -26.13
C ALA A 167 24.61 -29.39 -26.24
N GLY A 168 24.73 -28.57 -27.28
CA GLY A 168 23.80 -27.49 -27.53
C GLY A 168 22.36 -27.99 -27.78
N ARG A 169 22.21 -29.06 -28.56
CA ARG A 169 20.89 -29.67 -28.84
C ARG A 169 20.29 -30.34 -27.61
N GLU A 170 21.11 -31.02 -26.80
CA GLU A 170 20.70 -31.63 -25.53
C GLU A 170 20.19 -30.57 -24.55
N ILE A 171 20.95 -29.50 -24.37
CA ILE A 171 20.56 -28.38 -23.50
C ILE A 171 19.29 -27.71 -24.01
N LEU A 172 19.16 -27.52 -25.32
CA LEU A 172 17.94 -26.96 -25.92
C LEU A 172 16.74 -27.89 -25.73
N ALA A 173 16.92 -29.21 -25.87
CA ALA A 173 15.88 -30.21 -25.64
C ALA A 173 15.42 -30.22 -24.18
N GLY A 174 16.34 -30.12 -23.22
CA GLY A 174 16.01 -30.01 -21.81
C GLY A 174 15.31 -28.69 -21.46
N LEU A 175 15.82 -27.55 -21.93
CA LEU A 175 15.22 -26.23 -21.68
C LEU A 175 13.83 -26.05 -22.29
N SER A 176 13.59 -26.70 -23.43
CA SER A 176 12.27 -26.74 -24.08
C SER A 176 11.37 -27.84 -23.53
N ALA A 177 11.85 -28.62 -22.55
CA ALA A 177 11.18 -29.79 -21.98
C ALA A 177 10.62 -30.73 -23.07
N SER A 178 11.42 -30.97 -24.11
CA SER A 178 11.08 -31.83 -25.26
C SER A 178 11.03 -33.33 -24.91
N GLY A 179 11.54 -33.73 -23.74
CA GLY A 179 11.55 -35.12 -23.27
C GLY A 179 12.61 -36.03 -23.91
N SER A 180 13.15 -35.69 -25.08
CA SER A 180 14.20 -36.47 -25.76
C SER A 180 15.32 -35.59 -26.31
N GLY A 181 16.56 -35.90 -25.92
CA GLY A 181 17.78 -35.28 -26.43
C GLY A 181 18.63 -36.25 -27.28
N PRO A 182 19.62 -35.76 -28.04
CA PRO A 182 20.53 -36.62 -28.81
C PRO A 182 21.51 -37.46 -27.96
N LEU A 183 21.67 -37.16 -26.66
CA LEU A 183 22.64 -37.82 -25.78
C LEU A 183 21.95 -38.76 -24.79
N HIS A 184 22.61 -39.88 -24.49
CA HIS A 184 22.18 -40.83 -23.47
C HIS A 184 23.23 -40.86 -22.36
N PHE A 185 22.78 -40.84 -21.10
CA PHE A 185 23.64 -40.90 -19.93
C PHE A 185 23.58 -42.31 -19.32
N ASP A 186 24.72 -42.96 -19.12
CA ASP A 186 24.77 -44.25 -18.43
C ASP A 186 24.43 -44.04 -16.94
N GLY A 187 23.26 -44.51 -16.50
CA GLY A 187 22.84 -44.51 -15.09
C GLY A 187 21.64 -43.59 -14.79
N SER A 188 21.55 -43.10 -13.55
CA SER A 188 20.38 -42.36 -13.08
C SER A 188 20.23 -40.96 -13.70
N ALA A 189 21.32 -40.40 -14.25
CA ALA A 189 21.34 -39.06 -14.88
C ALA A 189 20.44 -38.96 -16.11
N ASP A 190 20.28 -40.06 -16.86
CA ASP A 190 19.42 -40.13 -18.05
C ASP A 190 17.98 -39.72 -17.75
N HIS A 191 17.52 -40.07 -16.54
CA HIS A 191 16.13 -39.93 -16.14
C HIS A 191 15.80 -38.56 -15.53
N TRP A 192 16.79 -37.82 -14.99
CA TRP A 192 16.55 -36.55 -14.31
C TRP A 192 17.17 -35.33 -15.01
N PHE A 193 18.18 -35.50 -15.86
CA PHE A 193 18.94 -34.38 -16.42
C PHE A 193 18.07 -33.45 -17.29
N LEU A 194 17.35 -34.02 -18.25
CA LEU A 194 16.43 -33.25 -19.10
C LEU A 194 15.28 -32.64 -18.28
N ALA A 195 14.78 -33.38 -17.29
CA ALA A 195 13.72 -32.91 -16.40
C ALA A 195 14.17 -31.72 -15.54
N SER A 196 15.38 -31.75 -14.97
CA SER A 196 15.91 -30.66 -14.15
C SER A 196 16.16 -29.40 -14.98
N LEU A 197 16.64 -29.57 -16.22
CA LEU A 197 16.81 -28.48 -17.17
C LEU A 197 15.47 -27.88 -17.61
N GLY A 198 14.44 -28.72 -17.78
CA GLY A 198 13.06 -28.30 -18.04
C GLY A 198 12.46 -27.51 -16.89
N ILE A 199 12.67 -27.93 -15.65
CA ILE A 199 12.25 -27.20 -14.45
C ILE A 199 12.96 -25.83 -14.37
N LEU A 200 14.27 -25.78 -14.64
CA LEU A 200 15.03 -24.52 -14.63
C LEU A 200 14.58 -23.58 -15.75
N GLY A 201 14.43 -24.09 -16.97
CA GLY A 201 13.97 -23.33 -18.14
C GLY A 201 12.54 -22.83 -17.96
N GLY A 202 11.62 -23.70 -17.57
CA GLY A 202 10.23 -23.38 -17.29
C GLY A 202 10.06 -22.42 -16.12
N GLY A 203 10.77 -22.67 -15.01
CA GLY A 203 10.81 -21.77 -13.85
C GLY A 203 11.33 -20.38 -14.21
N GLY A 204 12.38 -20.31 -15.04
CA GLY A 204 12.92 -19.06 -15.58
C GLY A 204 11.93 -18.30 -16.47
N LEU A 205 11.27 -19.01 -17.39
CA LEU A 205 10.23 -18.45 -18.24
C LEU A 205 9.06 -17.90 -17.42
N LEU A 206 8.59 -18.67 -16.43
CA LEU A 206 7.52 -18.28 -15.52
C LEU A 206 7.94 -17.05 -14.70
N ALA A 207 9.15 -17.03 -14.14
CA ALA A 207 9.68 -15.89 -13.39
C ALA A 207 9.78 -14.63 -14.26
N MET A 208 10.27 -14.76 -15.49
CA MET A 208 10.31 -13.68 -16.48
C MET A 208 8.90 -13.17 -16.79
N PHE A 209 7.94 -14.07 -17.02
CA PHE A 209 6.55 -13.70 -17.31
C PHE A 209 5.90 -12.99 -16.11
N VAL A 210 6.01 -13.53 -14.90
CA VAL A 210 5.52 -12.88 -13.67
C VAL A 210 6.16 -11.50 -13.46
N THR A 211 7.44 -11.35 -13.80
CA THR A 211 8.13 -10.05 -13.74
C THR A 211 7.55 -9.05 -14.76
N LEU A 212 7.20 -9.49 -15.98
CA LEU A 212 6.51 -8.65 -16.97
C LEU A 212 5.09 -8.24 -16.53
N LEU A 213 4.41 -9.09 -15.77
CA LEU A 213 3.09 -8.81 -15.21
C LEU A 213 3.13 -7.93 -13.95
N SER A 214 4.32 -7.71 -13.39
CA SER A 214 4.48 -6.97 -12.15
C SER A 214 4.26 -5.47 -12.35
N PRO A 215 3.70 -4.78 -11.34
CA PRO A 215 3.51 -3.34 -11.39
C PRO A 215 4.83 -2.57 -11.48
N ALA A 216 4.75 -1.30 -11.86
CA ALA A 216 5.89 -0.39 -11.79
C ALA A 216 6.48 -0.38 -10.37
N PRO A 217 7.82 -0.26 -10.23
CA PRO A 217 8.44 -0.08 -8.93
C PRO A 217 7.89 1.19 -8.26
N PRO A 218 7.94 1.27 -6.92
CA PRO A 218 7.58 2.49 -6.21
C PRO A 218 8.45 3.66 -6.70
N PRO A 219 7.87 4.87 -6.85
CA PRO A 219 8.65 6.06 -7.12
C PRO A 219 9.52 6.42 -5.90
N PRO A 220 10.59 7.21 -6.08
CA PRO A 220 11.28 7.82 -4.95
C PRO A 220 10.34 8.76 -4.17
N PRO A 221 10.63 9.06 -2.90
CA PRO A 221 9.93 10.09 -2.16
C PRO A 221 9.99 11.46 -2.88
N GLY A 222 9.02 12.32 -2.59
CA GLY A 222 8.95 13.66 -3.15
C GLY A 222 10.17 14.50 -2.76
N THR A 223 10.57 15.38 -3.67
CA THR A 223 11.65 16.35 -3.48
C THR A 223 11.29 17.37 -2.38
N ASP A 224 12.29 18.09 -1.88
CA ASP A 224 12.06 19.14 -0.89
C ASP A 224 11.24 20.30 -1.47
N GLU A 225 11.41 20.61 -2.76
CA GLU A 225 10.58 21.60 -3.48
C GLU A 225 9.11 21.19 -3.54
N GLU A 226 8.82 19.94 -3.92
CA GLU A 226 7.45 19.42 -3.94
C GLU A 226 6.83 19.39 -2.53
N ARG A 227 7.63 19.07 -1.51
CA ARG A 227 7.19 19.06 -0.12
C ARG A 227 6.91 20.46 0.40
N ALA A 228 7.73 21.45 0.05
CA ALA A 228 7.50 22.85 0.39
C ALA A 228 6.22 23.39 -0.29
N GLU A 229 5.95 22.97 -1.51
CA GLU A 229 4.68 23.29 -2.19
C GLU A 229 3.48 22.61 -1.53
N ALA A 230 3.61 21.34 -1.18
CA ALA A 230 2.58 20.63 -0.44
C ALA A 230 2.31 21.29 0.93
N ALA A 231 3.35 21.81 1.61
CA ALA A 231 3.21 22.52 2.88
C ALA A 231 2.38 23.81 2.75
N ARG A 232 2.55 24.57 1.66
CA ARG A 232 1.68 25.72 1.35
C ARG A 232 0.20 25.33 1.23
N LEU A 233 -0.07 24.15 0.66
CA LEU A 233 -1.43 23.65 0.52
C LEU A 233 -2.01 23.18 1.86
N VAL A 234 -1.21 22.53 2.71
CA VAL A 234 -1.59 22.16 4.09
C VAL A 234 -1.99 23.39 4.91
N ASP A 235 -1.32 24.52 4.69
CA ASP A 235 -1.55 25.75 5.43
C ASP A 235 -2.75 26.59 4.92
N ALA A 236 -3.33 26.25 3.77
CA ALA A 236 -4.50 26.95 3.26
C ALA A 236 -5.75 26.73 4.15
N ASP A 237 -6.57 27.76 4.38
CA ASP A 237 -7.75 27.78 5.27
C ASP A 237 -8.71 26.58 5.12
N GLY A 238 -8.79 25.98 3.94
CA GLY A 238 -9.67 24.84 3.65
C GLY A 238 -9.13 23.48 4.08
N SER A 239 -7.88 23.39 4.53
CA SER A 239 -7.17 22.12 4.73
C SER A 239 -7.63 21.34 5.96
N ASP A 240 -7.86 20.05 5.76
CA ASP A 240 -8.35 19.10 6.77
C ASP A 240 -7.35 18.90 7.92
N THR A 241 -7.83 18.48 9.09
CA THR A 241 -6.99 18.16 10.26
C THR A 241 -5.92 17.10 9.98
N LEU A 242 -6.19 16.15 9.07
CA LEU A 242 -5.21 15.12 8.69
C LEU A 242 -4.21 15.57 7.60
N ALA A 243 -4.35 16.78 7.06
CA ALA A 243 -3.49 17.30 5.99
C ALA A 243 -1.98 17.29 6.32
N PRO A 244 -1.53 17.59 7.56
CA PRO A 244 -0.10 17.67 7.86
C PRO A 244 0.65 16.34 7.64
N PHE A 245 -0.02 15.20 7.84
CA PHE A 245 0.59 13.87 7.64
C PHE A 245 0.94 13.59 6.18
N LEU A 246 0.47 14.40 5.22
CA LEU A 246 0.92 14.31 3.84
C LEU A 246 2.39 14.74 3.68
N LEU A 247 2.94 15.58 4.59
CA LEU A 247 4.30 16.12 4.49
C LEU A 247 5.40 15.14 4.92
N ARG A 248 5.03 13.92 5.34
CA ARG A 248 5.99 12.88 5.74
C ARG A 248 7.08 12.65 4.68
N GLY A 249 8.32 12.48 5.13
CA GLY A 249 9.50 12.32 4.30
C GLY A 249 9.45 11.16 3.29
N ASP A 250 8.63 10.15 3.55
CA ASP A 250 8.52 8.93 2.76
C ASP A 250 7.40 8.95 1.70
N LYS A 251 6.65 10.04 1.59
CA LYS A 251 5.56 10.20 0.61
C LYS A 251 6.05 10.81 -0.70
N SER A 252 5.42 10.34 -1.79
CA SER A 252 5.46 10.97 -3.11
C SER A 252 4.17 11.76 -3.33
N TYR A 253 4.19 12.71 -4.26
CA TYR A 253 3.06 13.63 -4.47
C TYR A 253 2.48 13.52 -5.87
N VAL A 254 1.16 13.69 -5.98
CA VAL A 254 0.47 13.98 -7.23
C VAL A 254 -0.28 15.29 -7.07
N PHE A 255 0.07 16.28 -7.87
CA PHE A 255 -0.62 17.57 -7.91
C PHE A 255 -1.74 17.54 -8.95
N SER A 256 -2.80 18.28 -8.64
CA SER A 256 -3.78 18.71 -9.64
C SER A 256 -3.12 19.50 -10.79
N PRO A 257 -3.72 19.56 -11.98
CA PRO A 257 -3.15 20.28 -13.12
C PRO A 257 -2.88 21.77 -12.86
N ASP A 258 -3.69 22.42 -12.03
CA ASP A 258 -3.54 23.81 -11.59
C ASP A 258 -2.65 23.96 -10.33
N ARG A 259 -2.17 22.84 -9.78
CA ARG A 259 -1.32 22.73 -8.59
C ARG A 259 -1.94 23.30 -7.31
N ARG A 260 -3.26 23.46 -7.27
CA ARG A 260 -3.98 23.99 -6.09
C ARG A 260 -4.45 22.92 -5.12
N ALA A 261 -4.32 21.65 -5.50
CA ALA A 261 -4.57 20.49 -4.67
C ALA A 261 -3.51 19.40 -4.89
N VAL A 262 -3.25 18.60 -3.86
CA VAL A 262 -2.22 17.55 -3.84
C VAL A 262 -2.70 16.29 -3.13
N ILE A 263 -2.24 15.11 -3.60
CA ILE A 263 -2.40 13.82 -2.93
C ILE A 263 -1.02 13.28 -2.57
N GLY A 264 -0.81 12.99 -1.28
CA GLY A 264 0.38 12.33 -0.77
C GLY A 264 0.18 10.82 -0.69
N TYR A 265 1.05 10.05 -1.32
CA TYR A 265 0.89 8.61 -1.43
C TYR A 265 2.21 7.84 -1.29
N ARG A 266 2.11 6.54 -1.00
CA ARG A 266 3.20 5.57 -1.06
C ARG A 266 2.80 4.37 -1.88
N VAL A 267 3.79 3.70 -2.48
CA VAL A 267 3.56 2.46 -3.24
C VAL A 267 4.19 1.29 -2.52
N LEU A 268 3.38 0.30 -2.15
CA LEU A 268 3.85 -0.94 -1.54
C LEU A 268 3.08 -2.14 -2.07
N PHE A 269 3.79 -3.24 -2.39
CA PHE A 269 3.20 -4.46 -2.97
C PHE A 269 2.31 -4.22 -4.21
N GLY A 270 2.59 -3.16 -4.97
CA GLY A 270 1.78 -2.78 -6.12
C GLY A 270 0.47 -2.07 -5.77
N VAL A 271 0.36 -1.53 -4.57
CA VAL A 271 -0.75 -0.70 -4.10
C VAL A 271 -0.22 0.72 -3.91
N ALA A 272 -0.78 1.68 -4.65
CA ALA A 272 -0.62 3.10 -4.41
C ALA A 272 -1.63 3.52 -3.35
N ALA A 273 -1.15 3.68 -2.13
CA ALA A 273 -1.94 4.09 -0.98
C ALA A 273 -1.81 5.60 -0.79
N ALA A 274 -2.90 6.34 -0.86
CA ALA A 274 -3.00 7.72 -0.38
C ALA A 274 -3.30 7.71 1.13
N GLY A 275 -2.61 8.57 1.88
CA GLY A 275 -2.83 8.73 3.31
C GLY A 275 -3.62 10.00 3.57
N ALA A 276 -4.94 9.85 3.70
CA ALA A 276 -6.01 10.87 3.67
C ALA A 276 -6.42 11.39 2.28
N ASP A 277 -7.40 12.30 2.29
CA ASP A 277 -7.99 12.96 1.12
C ASP A 277 -7.03 13.96 0.44
N PRO A 278 -7.38 14.47 -0.76
CA PRO A 278 -6.62 15.57 -1.36
C PRO A 278 -6.58 16.80 -0.44
N VAL A 279 -5.45 17.49 -0.41
CA VAL A 279 -5.20 18.70 0.40
C VAL A 279 -5.08 19.92 -0.51
N GLY A 280 -5.58 21.08 -0.07
CA GLY A 280 -5.60 22.34 -0.84
C GLY A 280 -7.02 22.81 -1.18
N ASP A 281 -7.19 23.46 -2.33
CA ASP A 281 -8.48 24.00 -2.79
C ASP A 281 -9.47 22.87 -3.17
N PRO A 282 -10.65 22.77 -2.52
CA PRO A 282 -11.64 21.74 -2.81
C PRO A 282 -12.09 21.69 -4.28
N ARG A 283 -12.05 22.82 -5.00
CA ARG A 283 -12.41 22.87 -6.43
C ARG A 283 -11.42 22.12 -7.31
N SER A 284 -10.19 21.94 -6.84
CA SER A 284 -9.12 21.26 -7.57
C SER A 284 -8.96 19.78 -7.15
N TYR A 285 -9.73 19.30 -6.17
CA TYR A 285 -9.73 17.89 -5.74
C TYR A 285 -10.07 16.92 -6.88
N PRO A 286 -11.09 17.16 -7.72
CA PRO A 286 -11.34 16.32 -8.90
C PRO A 286 -10.12 16.15 -9.81
N GLY A 287 -9.37 17.23 -10.04
CA GLY A 287 -8.16 17.21 -10.86
C GLY A 287 -7.03 16.38 -10.24
N ALA A 288 -6.79 16.53 -8.93
CA ALA A 288 -5.79 15.73 -8.23
C ALA A 288 -6.15 14.23 -8.22
N VAL A 289 -7.42 13.89 -7.98
CA VAL A 289 -7.90 12.50 -8.01
C VAL A 289 -7.76 11.91 -9.42
N ALA A 290 -8.11 12.67 -10.47
CA ALA A 290 -7.96 12.23 -11.85
C ALA A 290 -6.49 11.91 -12.19
N GLU A 291 -5.55 12.77 -11.81
CA GLU A 291 -4.12 12.54 -12.02
C GLU A 291 -3.61 11.33 -11.23
N PHE A 292 -4.05 11.16 -9.98
CA PHE A 292 -3.67 10.01 -9.16
C PHE A 292 -4.19 8.70 -9.76
N VAL A 293 -5.43 8.68 -10.23
CA VAL A 293 -6.02 7.52 -10.93
C VAL A 293 -5.26 7.21 -12.21
N ALA A 294 -4.97 8.23 -13.02
CA ALA A 294 -4.24 8.06 -14.27
C ALA A 294 -2.83 7.52 -14.02
N LEU A 295 -2.13 8.03 -13.01
CA LEU A 295 -0.82 7.55 -12.59
C LEU A 295 -0.88 6.07 -12.14
N ALA A 296 -1.81 5.73 -11.24
CA ALA A 296 -1.96 4.36 -10.76
C ALA A 296 -2.27 3.38 -11.90
N ARG A 297 -3.12 3.76 -12.86
CA ARG A 297 -3.45 2.94 -14.04
C ARG A 297 -2.24 2.73 -14.95
N ARG A 298 -1.50 3.79 -15.29
CA ARG A 298 -0.28 3.71 -16.12
C ARG A 298 0.81 2.84 -15.48
N SER A 299 0.96 2.95 -14.16
CA SER A 299 1.89 2.14 -13.37
C SER A 299 1.39 0.72 -13.07
N GLY A 300 0.10 0.48 -13.30
CA GLY A 300 -0.60 -0.74 -12.94
C GLY A 300 -0.61 -1.01 -11.44
N TRP A 301 -0.68 0.03 -10.64
CA TRP A 301 -0.91 -0.04 -9.20
C TRP A 301 -2.41 -0.21 -8.91
N ARG A 302 -2.71 -0.92 -7.84
CA ARG A 302 -4.03 -0.85 -7.21
C ARG A 302 -4.10 0.44 -6.41
N MET A 303 -5.23 1.13 -6.42
CA MET A 303 -5.41 2.34 -5.64
C MET A 303 -6.01 1.98 -4.28
N ALA A 304 -5.57 2.67 -3.24
CA ALA A 304 -6.20 2.66 -1.94
C ALA A 304 -6.14 4.07 -1.34
N VAL A 305 -7.17 4.47 -0.62
CA VAL A 305 -7.17 5.70 0.20
C VAL A 305 -7.46 5.27 1.62
N LEU A 306 -6.58 5.62 2.55
CA LEU A 306 -6.74 5.34 3.97
C LEU A 306 -7.14 6.63 4.69
N GLY A 307 -8.31 6.65 5.30
CA GLY A 307 -8.80 7.83 6.04
C GLY A 307 -9.59 8.84 5.20
N ALA A 308 -10.25 8.37 4.12
CA ALA A 308 -11.09 9.24 3.30
C ALA A 308 -12.33 9.68 4.08
N ARG A 309 -12.68 10.97 4.03
CA ARG A 309 -13.91 11.49 4.62
C ARG A 309 -15.13 11.02 3.86
N GLU A 310 -16.22 10.85 4.61
CA GLU A 310 -17.50 10.43 4.07
C GLU A 310 -18.09 11.44 3.06
N ASP A 311 -17.87 12.74 3.27
CA ASP A 311 -18.34 13.82 2.38
C ASP A 311 -17.57 13.88 1.04
N LEU A 312 -16.38 13.29 0.96
CA LEU A 312 -15.53 13.29 -0.23
C LEU A 312 -15.56 11.98 -1.03
N LEU A 313 -16.37 11.00 -0.62
CA LEU A 313 -16.47 9.71 -1.31
C LEU A 313 -16.93 9.83 -2.77
N GLU A 314 -17.71 10.87 -3.08
CA GLU A 314 -18.21 11.16 -4.43
C GLU A 314 -17.08 11.44 -5.44
N LEU A 315 -15.90 11.90 -4.98
CA LEU A 315 -14.71 12.06 -5.84
C LEU A 315 -14.28 10.73 -6.47
N TRP A 316 -14.53 9.62 -5.80
CA TRP A 316 -14.04 8.30 -6.17
C TRP A 316 -15.06 7.46 -6.94
N THR A 317 -16.36 7.84 -6.87
CA THR A 317 -17.46 7.14 -7.54
C THR A 317 -17.31 7.05 -9.07
N PRO A 318 -16.90 8.11 -9.81
CA PRO A 318 -16.71 8.03 -11.26
C PRO A 318 -15.70 6.96 -11.71
N TYR A 319 -14.78 6.58 -10.81
CA TYR A 319 -13.74 5.59 -11.06
C TYR A 319 -14.12 4.18 -10.60
N GLY A 320 -15.34 3.98 -10.09
CA GLY A 320 -15.89 2.68 -9.69
C GLY A 320 -15.31 2.16 -8.38
N MET A 321 -14.76 3.07 -7.57
CA MET A 321 -14.22 2.73 -6.26
C MET A 321 -15.35 2.49 -5.25
N ARG A 322 -15.04 1.70 -4.24
CA ARG A 322 -15.91 1.33 -3.12
C ARG A 322 -15.29 1.85 -1.83
N ALA A 323 -16.11 2.06 -0.81
CA ALA A 323 -15.67 2.48 0.50
C ALA A 323 -16.11 1.49 1.58
N ILE A 324 -15.29 1.32 2.61
CA ILE A 324 -15.64 0.58 3.84
C ILE A 324 -15.27 1.44 5.05
N GLY A 325 -16.12 1.48 6.07
CA GLY A 325 -15.84 2.18 7.32
C GLY A 325 -14.67 1.56 8.06
N ILE A 326 -13.75 2.39 8.53
CA ILE A 326 -12.62 1.95 9.37
C ILE A 326 -12.64 2.55 10.78
N GLY A 327 -13.44 3.60 10.98
CA GLY A 327 -13.57 4.28 12.25
C GLY A 327 -13.83 5.76 12.05
N ASP A 328 -13.65 6.50 13.13
CA ASP A 328 -13.93 7.92 13.19
C ASP A 328 -12.69 8.70 13.62
N GLU A 329 -12.50 9.87 13.02
CA GLU A 329 -11.63 10.86 13.61
C GLU A 329 -12.32 11.52 14.83
N VAL A 330 -11.52 11.79 15.85
CA VAL A 330 -11.94 12.37 17.13
C VAL A 330 -11.60 13.85 17.15
N LEU A 331 -12.59 14.70 16.96
CA LEU A 331 -12.43 16.16 16.93
C LEU A 331 -12.94 16.81 18.21
N LEU A 332 -12.16 17.72 18.77
CA LEU A 332 -12.54 18.61 19.86
C LEU A 332 -12.64 20.05 19.35
N THR A 333 -13.58 20.81 19.91
CA THR A 333 -13.78 22.23 19.57
C THR A 333 -13.35 23.08 20.76
N PRO A 334 -12.23 23.83 20.68
CA PRO A 334 -11.70 24.62 21.80
C PRO A 334 -12.71 25.61 22.39
N GLY A 335 -13.46 26.33 21.56
CA GLY A 335 -14.47 27.27 22.03
C GLY A 335 -15.63 26.65 22.83
N GLU A 336 -15.86 25.34 22.69
CA GLU A 336 -16.90 24.59 23.43
C GLU A 336 -16.32 23.72 24.56
N PHE A 337 -14.99 23.61 24.62
CA PHE A 337 -14.31 22.76 25.59
C PHE A 337 -14.27 23.43 26.96
N GLY A 338 -14.67 22.70 27.99
CA GLY A 338 -14.56 23.17 29.37
C GLY A 338 -14.60 22.04 30.37
N LEU A 339 -13.82 22.16 31.45
CA LEU A 339 -13.80 21.17 32.54
C LEU A 339 -15.00 21.31 33.50
N ASN A 340 -15.79 22.36 33.29
CA ASN A 340 -16.99 22.68 34.04
C ASN A 340 -18.14 21.73 33.63
N GLY A 341 -18.87 21.22 34.61
CA GLY A 341 -19.99 20.31 34.38
C GLY A 341 -19.80 18.88 34.89
N ARG A 342 -20.93 18.17 35.00
CA ARG A 342 -21.01 16.82 35.61
C ARG A 342 -20.32 15.75 34.76
N SER A 343 -20.47 15.82 33.45
CA SER A 343 -19.89 14.88 32.48
C SER A 343 -18.36 14.94 32.43
N MET A 344 -17.76 16.11 32.70
CA MET A 344 -16.30 16.32 32.68
C MET A 344 -15.64 15.98 34.03
N ARG A 345 -16.39 15.41 34.98
CA ARG A 345 -15.89 15.04 36.31
C ARG A 345 -14.65 14.15 36.24
N ASN A 346 -14.62 13.19 35.32
CA ASN A 346 -13.50 12.25 35.21
C ASN A 346 -12.21 12.95 34.74
N VAL A 347 -12.32 13.81 33.72
CA VAL A 347 -11.19 14.62 33.21
C VAL A 347 -10.72 15.61 34.29
N ARG A 348 -11.65 16.33 34.92
CA ARG A 348 -11.33 17.28 36.01
C ARG A 348 -10.64 16.60 37.20
N GLN A 349 -11.06 15.38 37.56
CA GLN A 349 -10.39 14.60 38.60
C GLN A 349 -8.98 14.15 38.16
N ALA A 350 -8.79 13.79 36.89
CA ALA A 350 -7.49 13.46 36.34
C ALA A 350 -6.52 14.66 36.40
N VAL A 351 -6.97 15.83 35.94
CA VAL A 351 -6.22 17.09 36.02
C VAL A 351 -5.85 17.42 37.48
N ARG A 352 -6.83 17.34 38.40
CA ARG A 352 -6.58 17.62 39.83
C ARG A 352 -5.59 16.64 40.46
N ARG A 353 -5.62 15.35 40.10
CA ARG A 353 -4.65 14.36 40.59
C ARG A 353 -3.23 14.70 40.13
N THR A 354 -3.06 15.08 38.87
CA THR A 354 -1.73 15.48 38.36
C THR A 354 -1.22 16.75 39.03
N HIS A 355 -2.08 17.73 39.28
CA HIS A 355 -1.71 18.92 40.06
C HIS A 355 -1.27 18.57 41.48
N ASN A 356 -2.03 17.72 42.18
CA ASN A 356 -1.68 17.26 43.53
C ASN A 356 -0.38 16.44 43.59
N ALA A 357 0.03 15.85 42.46
CA ALA A 357 1.29 15.15 42.31
C ALA A 357 2.46 16.09 41.95
N GLY A 358 2.24 17.41 41.93
CA GLY A 358 3.28 18.41 41.64
C GLY A 358 3.63 18.55 40.16
N VAL A 359 2.85 17.97 39.25
CA VAL A 359 3.11 18.08 37.80
C VAL A 359 2.89 19.53 37.36
N THR A 360 3.73 20.04 36.46
CA THR A 360 3.55 21.29 35.71
C THR A 360 3.46 20.98 34.22
N THR A 361 2.88 21.90 33.44
CA THR A 361 2.70 21.74 32.00
C THR A 361 3.03 23.05 31.31
N GLU A 362 3.62 22.93 30.12
CA GLU A 362 4.03 24.05 29.29
C GLU A 362 3.62 23.77 27.85
N VAL A 363 2.97 24.72 27.19
CA VAL A 363 2.63 24.65 25.77
C VAL A 363 3.54 25.60 25.01
N LEU A 364 4.28 25.08 24.04
CA LEU A 364 5.27 25.85 23.29
C LEU A 364 5.43 25.36 21.84
N PRO A 365 5.88 26.21 20.91
CA PRO A 365 6.32 25.74 19.60
C PRO A 365 7.52 24.78 19.71
N GLU A 366 7.57 23.72 18.90
CA GLU A 366 8.71 22.77 18.88
C GLU A 366 10.04 23.46 18.53
N GLY A 367 9.99 24.54 17.75
CA GLY A 367 11.16 25.32 17.36
C GLY A 367 11.84 26.04 18.53
N THR A 368 11.11 26.35 19.62
CA THR A 368 11.67 27.03 20.79
C THR A 368 12.17 26.07 21.86
N LEU A 369 12.05 24.76 21.63
CA LEU A 369 12.48 23.73 22.58
C LEU A 369 14.01 23.69 22.68
N ALA A 370 14.54 23.86 23.89
CA ALA A 370 15.97 23.74 24.19
C ALA A 370 16.49 22.34 23.85
N GLU A 371 17.76 22.23 23.41
CA GLU A 371 18.31 20.94 22.95
C GLU A 371 18.36 19.89 24.08
N ASP A 372 18.68 20.29 25.32
CA ASP A 372 18.65 19.39 26.48
C ASP A 372 17.26 18.77 26.69
N ASP A 373 16.20 19.55 26.56
CA ASP A 373 14.83 19.04 26.65
C ASP A 373 14.48 18.18 25.43
N ARG A 374 14.93 18.58 24.24
CA ARG A 374 14.77 17.80 23.00
C ARG A 374 15.36 16.40 23.15
N GLU A 375 16.56 16.28 23.68
CA GLU A 375 17.21 15.00 23.96
C GLU A 375 16.43 14.17 24.99
N ARG A 376 16.00 14.79 26.10
CA ARG A 376 15.20 14.12 27.14
C ARG A 376 13.87 13.60 26.61
N LEU A 377 13.17 14.39 25.80
CA LEU A 377 11.89 13.99 25.20
C LEU A 377 12.08 12.89 24.14
N ARG A 378 13.16 12.93 23.35
CA ARG A 378 13.51 11.82 22.42
C ARG A 378 13.82 10.52 23.19
N ALA A 379 14.55 10.61 24.30
CA ALA A 379 14.83 9.47 25.16
C ALA A 379 13.53 8.90 25.76
N LEU A 380 12.65 9.76 26.28
CA LEU A 380 11.33 9.38 26.79
C LEU A 380 10.48 8.72 25.70
N ALA A 381 10.47 9.25 24.48
CA ALA A 381 9.74 8.66 23.35
C ALA A 381 10.25 7.25 23.01
N THR A 382 11.58 7.08 23.00
CA THR A 382 12.23 5.78 22.75
C THR A 382 11.91 4.77 23.84
N GLU A 383 11.98 5.17 25.11
CA GLU A 383 11.65 4.33 26.25
C GLU A 383 10.16 3.93 26.24
N ALA A 384 9.27 4.87 25.97
CA ALA A 384 7.83 4.62 25.89
C ALA A 384 7.46 3.65 24.76
N LEU A 385 8.27 3.55 23.71
CA LEU A 385 8.12 2.58 22.62
C LEU A 385 8.85 1.25 22.89
N GLY A 386 9.53 1.10 24.04
CA GLY A 386 10.32 -0.09 24.36
C GLY A 386 11.53 -0.29 23.44
N GLY A 387 12.12 0.82 22.94
CA GLY A 387 13.27 0.80 22.04
C GLY A 387 12.94 0.49 20.57
N VAL A 388 11.66 0.49 20.19
CA VAL A 388 11.23 0.29 18.79
C VAL A 388 11.11 1.63 18.07
N GLU A 389 11.51 1.68 16.80
CA GLU A 389 11.31 2.85 15.95
C GLU A 389 9.83 3.21 15.78
N GLU A 390 9.58 4.51 15.62
CA GLU A 390 8.25 5.07 15.41
C GLU A 390 7.65 4.64 14.06
N ARG A 391 6.37 4.27 14.07
CA ARG A 391 5.65 3.70 12.91
C ARG A 391 4.58 4.66 12.44
N GLY A 392 4.35 4.77 11.14
CA GLY A 392 3.30 5.64 10.64
C GLY A 392 3.20 5.72 9.13
N PHE A 393 2.01 6.04 8.65
CA PHE A 393 1.79 6.39 7.25
C PHE A 393 0.68 7.42 7.09
N SER A 394 -0.49 7.16 7.66
CA SER A 394 -1.66 8.03 7.50
C SER A 394 -1.84 9.06 8.62
N MET A 395 -1.47 8.72 9.86
CA MET A 395 -1.81 9.53 11.05
C MET A 395 -0.70 9.54 12.11
N ASN A 396 0.55 9.41 11.69
CA ASN A 396 1.73 9.63 12.53
C ASN A 396 2.81 10.24 11.65
N MET A 397 3.49 11.28 12.11
CA MET A 397 4.50 12.02 11.39
C MET A 397 5.88 11.35 11.51
N ASP A 398 6.79 11.69 10.62
CA ASP A 398 8.20 11.35 10.78
C ASP A 398 8.96 12.51 11.44
N GLY A 399 10.24 12.28 11.76
CA GLY A 399 11.11 13.35 12.25
C GLY A 399 10.65 13.96 13.57
N LEU A 400 10.24 13.13 14.52
CA LEU A 400 9.86 13.56 15.86
C LEU A 400 10.98 14.39 16.50
N LEU A 401 10.65 15.63 16.89
CA LEU A 401 11.57 16.55 17.54
C LEU A 401 12.81 16.87 16.68
N THR A 402 12.75 16.73 15.36
CA THR A 402 13.89 17.04 14.47
C THR A 402 13.94 18.50 14.02
N GLY A 403 12.88 19.28 14.27
CA GLY A 403 12.77 20.65 13.72
C GLY A 403 12.54 20.69 12.21
N ARG A 404 12.40 19.54 11.55
CA ARG A 404 12.16 19.44 10.10
C ARG A 404 10.80 19.99 9.67
N HIS A 405 9.81 19.87 10.55
CA HIS A 405 8.43 20.27 10.25
C HIS A 405 8.18 21.66 10.80
N ALA A 406 7.54 22.49 10.00
CA ALA A 406 7.27 23.86 10.35
C ALA A 406 6.16 23.93 11.41
N PHE A 407 6.48 24.56 12.55
CA PHE A 407 5.52 24.97 13.59
C PHE A 407 4.70 23.90 14.34
N PRO A 408 5.17 22.66 14.61
CA PRO A 408 4.47 21.80 15.57
C PRO A 408 4.35 22.46 16.94
N VAL A 409 3.23 22.25 17.62
CA VAL A 409 2.99 22.70 19.00
C VAL A 409 3.22 21.54 19.94
N LEU A 410 4.00 21.74 20.99
CA LEU A 410 4.26 20.76 22.03
C LEU A 410 3.52 21.12 23.31
N VAL A 411 3.01 20.10 23.98
CA VAL A 411 2.69 20.17 25.41
C VAL A 411 3.69 19.32 26.14
N VAL A 412 4.47 19.90 27.04
CA VAL A 412 5.45 19.18 27.86
C VAL A 412 4.96 19.16 29.30
N ALA A 413 4.84 17.97 29.88
CA ALA A 413 4.52 17.79 31.28
C ALA A 413 5.78 17.45 32.09
N ARG A 414 6.01 18.19 33.16
CA ARG A 414 7.16 18.04 34.06
C ARG A 414 6.71 17.64 35.45
N ASP A 415 7.52 16.87 36.17
CA ASP A 415 7.26 16.55 37.57
C ASP A 415 7.65 17.70 38.52
N ALA A 416 7.57 17.45 39.83
CA ALA A 416 7.91 18.43 40.86
C ALA A 416 9.40 18.85 40.84
N ASP A 417 10.27 18.01 40.29
CA ASP A 417 11.71 18.27 40.15
C ASP A 417 12.04 18.97 38.82
N GLY A 418 11.04 19.24 37.98
CA GLY A 418 11.18 19.89 36.68
C GLY A 418 11.62 18.95 35.55
N ALA A 419 11.69 17.63 35.79
CA ALA A 419 12.05 16.65 34.79
C ALA A 419 10.85 16.34 33.86
N PRO A 420 11.03 16.26 32.53
CA PRO A 420 9.96 15.86 31.62
C PRO A 420 9.47 14.43 31.90
N VAL A 421 8.18 14.29 32.19
CA VAL A 421 7.51 12.98 32.45
C VAL A 421 6.47 12.62 31.40
N GLY A 422 6.22 13.49 30.43
CA GLY A 422 5.42 13.19 29.25
C GLY A 422 5.33 14.39 28.32
N PHE A 423 4.94 14.13 27.07
CA PHE A 423 4.69 15.19 26.12
C PHE A 423 3.67 14.77 25.06
N GLN A 424 3.06 15.76 24.44
CA GLN A 424 2.23 15.62 23.25
C GLN A 424 2.73 16.57 22.17
N ARG A 425 2.65 16.15 20.91
CA ARG A 425 2.97 16.98 19.74
C ARG A 425 1.73 17.10 18.88
N TYR A 426 1.46 18.32 18.42
CA TYR A 426 0.34 18.65 17.57
C TYR A 426 0.85 19.35 16.30
N LEU A 427 0.31 18.97 15.15
CA LEU A 427 0.68 19.53 13.85
C LEU A 427 -0.37 20.53 13.41
N PRO A 428 0.01 21.75 13.01
CA PRO A 428 -0.92 22.74 12.51
C PRO A 428 -1.32 22.47 11.05
N SER A 429 -2.54 22.86 10.71
CA SER A 429 -3.06 22.98 9.35
C SER A 429 -4.01 24.16 9.27
N ALA A 430 -4.35 24.58 8.04
CA ALA A 430 -5.27 25.68 7.79
C ALA A 430 -4.89 26.96 8.56
N SER A 431 -3.66 27.46 8.35
CA SER A 431 -3.15 28.68 9.00
C SER A 431 -3.25 28.61 10.53
N ALA A 432 -2.91 27.43 11.07
CA ALA A 432 -3.00 27.07 12.49
C ALA A 432 -4.42 27.08 13.10
N HIS A 433 -5.49 27.26 12.33
CA HIS A 433 -6.87 27.13 12.83
C HIS A 433 -7.25 25.67 13.19
N ARG A 434 -6.41 24.70 12.79
CA ARG A 434 -6.61 23.28 13.11
C ARG A 434 -5.33 22.66 13.62
N LEU A 435 -5.44 21.85 14.68
CA LEU A 435 -4.34 21.06 15.22
C LEU A 435 -4.66 19.57 15.12
N SER A 436 -3.68 18.74 14.79
CA SER A 436 -3.81 17.28 14.85
C SER A 436 -2.74 16.68 15.75
N LEU A 437 -3.16 15.86 16.70
CA LEU A 437 -2.24 15.10 17.54
C LEU A 437 -1.34 14.25 16.64
N ASP A 438 -0.03 14.35 16.82
CA ASP A 438 0.93 13.48 16.15
C ASP A 438 1.31 12.35 17.09
N VAL A 439 1.91 12.75 18.22
CA VAL A 439 2.43 11.84 19.21
C VAL A 439 1.98 12.21 20.61
N MET A 440 1.76 11.18 21.43
CA MET A 440 1.48 11.30 22.85
C MET A 440 2.35 10.27 23.58
N ARG A 441 3.25 10.74 24.45
CA ARG A 441 4.18 9.90 25.21
C ARG A 441 4.14 10.28 26.68
N ARG A 442 4.35 9.28 27.54
CA ARG A 442 4.49 9.46 28.98
C ARG A 442 5.51 8.47 29.52
N ALA A 443 6.28 8.89 30.51
CA ALA A 443 7.23 8.02 31.20
C ALA A 443 6.49 6.90 31.95
N PRO A 444 7.07 5.69 32.05
CA PRO A 444 6.60 4.67 32.98
C PRO A 444 6.52 5.22 34.40
N GLY A 445 5.46 4.88 35.14
CA GLY A 445 5.27 5.39 36.51
C GLY A 445 4.71 6.82 36.62
N SER A 446 4.50 7.52 35.50
CA SER A 446 3.85 8.84 35.49
C SER A 446 2.46 8.83 36.18
N PRO A 447 2.08 9.94 36.86
CA PRO A 447 0.79 10.03 37.53
C PRO A 447 -0.41 9.78 36.61
N ASN A 448 -1.42 9.06 37.12
CA ASN A 448 -2.65 8.80 36.38
C ASN A 448 -3.42 10.09 36.10
N GLY A 449 -3.60 10.40 34.81
CA GLY A 449 -4.26 11.62 34.34
C GLY A 449 -3.36 12.54 33.52
N LEU A 450 -2.08 12.20 33.32
CA LEU A 450 -1.12 13.05 32.61
C LEU A 450 -1.59 13.43 31.20
N ASN A 451 -2.09 12.46 30.43
CA ASN A 451 -2.59 12.71 29.09
C ASN A 451 -3.87 13.56 29.10
N GLU A 452 -4.80 13.28 30.03
CA GLU A 452 -6.00 14.11 30.20
C GLU A 452 -5.66 15.56 30.54
N ARG A 453 -4.60 15.78 31.32
CA ARG A 453 -4.10 17.13 31.62
C ARG A 453 -3.50 17.81 30.40
N MET A 454 -2.55 17.17 29.72
CA MET A 454 -1.93 17.77 28.54
C MET A 454 -2.97 18.09 27.45
N ILE A 455 -4.01 17.25 27.28
CA ILE A 455 -5.14 17.55 26.40
C ILE A 455 -5.94 18.74 26.91
N ALA A 456 -6.22 18.84 28.21
CA ALA A 456 -6.93 20.01 28.74
C ALA A 456 -6.15 21.32 28.50
N ASP A 457 -4.82 21.29 28.70
CA ASP A 457 -3.96 22.46 28.58
C ASP A 457 -3.78 22.90 27.10
N ILE A 458 -3.66 21.96 26.15
CA ILE A 458 -3.66 22.34 24.72
C ILE A 458 -5.01 22.89 24.28
N MET A 459 -6.12 22.41 24.84
CA MET A 459 -7.45 22.93 24.49
C MET A 459 -7.65 24.37 25.00
N GLU A 460 -7.10 24.70 26.16
CA GLU A 460 -7.06 26.07 26.68
C GLU A 460 -6.19 26.97 25.80
N TYR A 461 -4.96 26.54 25.50
CA TYR A 461 -4.06 27.23 24.57
C TYR A 461 -4.71 27.45 23.20
N ALA A 462 -5.33 26.41 22.64
CA ALA A 462 -6.00 26.44 21.35
C ALA A 462 -7.16 27.46 21.34
N ALA A 463 -7.94 27.56 22.41
CA ALA A 463 -9.02 28.54 22.54
C ALA A 463 -8.49 29.98 22.60
N GLU A 464 -7.38 30.21 23.30
CA GLU A 464 -6.74 31.53 23.41
C GLU A 464 -6.13 32.00 22.08
N HIS A 465 -5.71 31.07 21.24
CA HIS A 465 -5.02 31.36 19.98
C HIS A 465 -5.91 31.22 18.73
N GLY A 466 -7.24 31.07 18.89
CA GLY A 466 -8.17 31.06 17.77
C GLY A 466 -8.12 29.78 16.91
N VAL A 467 -7.76 28.65 17.52
CA VAL A 467 -7.87 27.32 16.91
C VAL A 467 -9.32 26.84 16.99
N ASP A 468 -9.87 26.43 15.86
CA ASP A 468 -11.27 25.99 15.75
C ASP A 468 -11.44 24.51 16.07
N GLU A 469 -10.47 23.67 15.70
CA GLU A 469 -10.55 22.21 15.83
C GLU A 469 -9.23 21.59 16.27
N VAL A 470 -9.29 20.67 17.22
CA VAL A 470 -8.17 19.83 17.65
C VAL A 470 -8.53 18.36 17.45
N SER A 471 -7.81 17.69 16.56
CA SER A 471 -7.94 16.25 16.33
C SER A 471 -7.09 15.47 17.32
N LEU A 472 -7.70 14.50 18.00
CA LEU A 472 -7.02 13.49 18.82
C LEU A 472 -6.73 12.21 18.01
N ASN A 473 -6.65 12.33 16.68
CA ASN A 473 -6.55 11.26 15.70
C ASN A 473 -7.75 10.29 15.76
N PHE A 474 -7.47 9.00 15.65
CA PHE A 474 -8.40 8.01 15.17
C PHE A 474 -8.96 7.12 16.27
N ALA A 475 -10.27 6.98 16.31
CA ALA A 475 -10.97 5.93 17.04
C ALA A 475 -11.44 4.86 16.04
N ALA A 476 -10.70 3.76 15.95
CA ALA A 476 -11.04 2.70 15.01
C ALA A 476 -12.37 2.02 15.39
N PHE A 477 -13.19 1.74 14.38
CA PHE A 477 -14.37 0.87 14.45
C PHE A 477 -15.42 1.19 15.55
N ARG A 478 -15.66 2.47 15.87
CA ARG A 478 -16.66 2.88 16.88
C ARG A 478 -18.04 2.25 16.67
N GLU A 479 -18.55 2.23 15.44
CA GLU A 479 -19.88 1.68 15.11
C GLU A 479 -20.06 0.22 15.56
N LEU A 480 -18.99 -0.58 15.53
CA LEU A 480 -19.00 -1.98 16.00
C LEU A 480 -18.95 -2.11 17.53
N PHE A 481 -18.50 -1.08 18.24
CA PHE A 481 -18.47 -1.01 19.71
C PHE A 481 -19.75 -0.41 20.30
N ASP A 482 -20.45 0.48 19.57
CA ASP A 482 -21.70 1.09 20.02
C ASP A 482 -22.94 0.19 19.75
N THR A 483 -22.79 -0.89 18.97
CA THR A 483 -23.89 -1.82 18.64
C THR A 483 -23.94 -2.99 19.63
N GLU A 484 -25.03 -3.09 20.41
CA GLU A 484 -25.26 -4.18 21.38
C GLU A 484 -25.74 -5.50 20.74
N ASP A 485 -26.44 -5.45 19.60
CA ASP A 485 -26.91 -6.61 18.83
C ASP A 485 -26.11 -6.78 17.53
N ARG A 486 -25.14 -7.70 17.53
CA ARG A 486 -24.24 -7.94 16.37
C ARG A 486 -24.76 -9.07 15.48
N SER A 487 -24.80 -8.83 14.17
CA SER A 487 -24.98 -9.89 13.17
C SER A 487 -23.76 -10.83 13.08
N ALA A 488 -23.92 -12.01 12.47
CA ALA A 488 -22.82 -12.98 12.33
C ALA A 488 -21.62 -12.44 11.52
N LEU A 489 -21.87 -11.55 10.54
CA LEU A 489 -20.83 -10.86 9.77
C LEU A 489 -20.09 -9.81 10.62
N GLU A 490 -20.81 -9.08 11.47
CA GLU A 490 -20.21 -8.11 12.40
C GLU A 490 -19.41 -8.81 13.50
N GLN A 491 -19.84 -9.99 13.92
CA GLN A 491 -19.13 -10.80 14.92
C GLN A 491 -17.82 -11.40 14.37
N GLY A 492 -17.80 -11.82 13.09
CA GLY A 492 -16.56 -12.19 12.41
C GLY A 492 -15.61 -11.00 12.22
N THR A 493 -16.15 -9.84 11.85
CA THR A 493 -15.36 -8.59 11.73
C THR A 493 -14.76 -8.16 13.07
N TYR A 494 -15.53 -8.26 14.15
CA TYR A 494 -15.08 -8.00 15.52
C TYR A 494 -13.87 -8.85 15.94
N HIS A 495 -13.86 -10.14 15.58
CA HIS A 495 -12.72 -11.03 15.85
C HIS A 495 -11.46 -10.65 15.05
N VAL A 496 -11.62 -10.22 13.79
CA VAL A 496 -10.49 -9.74 12.97
C VAL A 496 -9.93 -8.42 13.51
N ILE A 497 -10.78 -7.55 14.04
CA ILE A 497 -10.35 -6.28 14.66
C ILE A 497 -9.55 -6.54 15.94
N HIS A 498 -9.95 -7.50 16.78
CA HIS A 498 -9.16 -7.88 17.94
C HIS A 498 -7.80 -8.50 17.60
N LEU A 499 -7.59 -9.02 16.37
CA LEU A 499 -6.25 -9.39 15.90
C LEU A 499 -5.33 -8.16 15.78
N LEU A 500 -5.91 -6.97 15.56
CA LEU A 500 -5.20 -5.69 15.50
C LEU A 500 -4.96 -5.06 16.88
N ASP A 501 -5.55 -5.59 17.98
CA ASP A 501 -5.31 -5.07 19.34
C ASP A 501 -3.85 -5.17 19.78
N ARG A 502 -3.11 -6.12 19.20
CA ARG A 502 -1.65 -6.21 19.37
C ARG A 502 -0.93 -4.96 18.85
N PHE A 503 -1.50 -4.27 17.87
CA PHE A 503 -0.91 -3.12 17.21
C PHE A 503 -1.52 -1.79 17.69
N VAL A 504 -2.83 -1.75 17.97
CA VAL A 504 -3.53 -0.56 18.49
C VAL A 504 -4.55 -1.00 19.53
N LYS A 505 -4.49 -0.50 20.77
CA LYS A 505 -5.47 -0.83 21.82
C LYS A 505 -6.80 -0.09 21.58
N VAL A 506 -7.54 -0.51 20.55
CA VAL A 506 -8.66 0.25 19.96
C VAL A 506 -9.73 0.61 20.98
N GLU A 507 -10.22 -0.35 21.76
CA GLU A 507 -11.30 -0.14 22.73
C GLU A 507 -10.88 0.84 23.83
N SER A 508 -9.66 0.68 24.37
CA SER A 508 -9.14 1.56 25.42
C SER A 508 -8.96 3.00 24.94
N LEU A 509 -8.58 3.18 23.67
CA LEU A 509 -8.41 4.49 23.05
C LEU A 509 -9.76 5.16 22.81
N TYR A 510 -10.76 4.41 22.33
CA TYR A 510 -12.14 4.90 22.21
C TYR A 510 -12.68 5.37 23.56
N LEU A 511 -12.59 4.54 24.60
CA LEU A 511 -13.06 4.88 25.96
C LEU A 511 -12.31 6.07 26.55
N PHE A 512 -11.02 6.22 26.22
CA PHE A 512 -10.21 7.38 26.60
C PHE A 512 -10.74 8.66 25.92
N ASN A 513 -10.90 8.63 24.59
CA ASN A 513 -11.35 9.79 23.80
C ASN A 513 -12.78 10.22 24.16
N ARG A 514 -13.67 9.27 24.46
CA ARG A 514 -15.06 9.55 24.87
C ARG A 514 -15.18 10.47 26.09
N LYS A 515 -14.16 10.52 26.96
CA LYS A 515 -14.13 11.39 28.15
C LYS A 515 -14.18 12.88 27.81
N PHE A 516 -13.70 13.27 26.63
CA PHE A 516 -13.56 14.66 26.20
C PHE A 516 -14.77 15.17 25.40
N LYS A 517 -15.80 14.34 25.22
CA LYS A 517 -16.98 14.64 24.39
C LYS A 517 -16.65 15.12 22.96
N PRO A 518 -15.90 14.33 22.20
CA PRO A 518 -15.53 14.70 20.85
C PRO A 518 -16.73 14.65 19.90
N ARG A 519 -16.62 15.40 18.81
CA ARG A 519 -17.37 15.14 17.58
C ARG A 519 -16.62 14.06 16.80
N TYR A 520 -17.36 13.10 16.26
CA TYR A 520 -16.81 12.03 15.44
C TYR A 520 -17.03 12.32 13.96
N VAL A 521 -15.98 12.20 13.16
CA VAL A 521 -16.05 12.33 11.69
C VAL A 521 -15.74 10.99 11.05
N GLY A 522 -16.69 10.46 10.30
CA GLY A 522 -16.58 9.16 9.63
C GLY A 522 -15.44 9.11 8.63
N ARG A 523 -14.56 8.12 8.79
CA ARG A 523 -13.41 7.90 7.91
C ARG A 523 -13.49 6.49 7.32
N LYS A 524 -13.24 6.40 6.01
CA LYS A 524 -13.39 5.18 5.23
C LYS A 524 -12.08 4.80 4.55
N VAL A 525 -11.96 3.52 4.18
CA VAL A 525 -10.96 3.05 3.22
C VAL A 525 -11.62 2.94 1.85
N VAL A 526 -11.02 3.58 0.84
CA VAL A 526 -11.49 3.54 -0.54
C VAL A 526 -10.65 2.54 -1.35
N PHE A 527 -11.30 1.63 -2.07
CA PHE A 527 -10.66 0.53 -2.79
C PHE A 527 -11.44 0.12 -4.07
N PRO A 528 -10.81 -0.49 -5.08
CA PRO A 528 -11.46 -0.73 -6.38
C PRO A 528 -12.41 -1.94 -6.40
N SER A 529 -12.14 -2.98 -5.61
CA SER A 529 -12.93 -4.22 -5.61
C SER A 529 -12.67 -5.08 -4.38
N TRP A 530 -13.65 -5.90 -3.99
CA TRP A 530 -13.52 -6.86 -2.90
C TRP A 530 -12.37 -7.86 -3.09
N ALA A 531 -12.12 -8.28 -4.33
CA ALA A 531 -10.98 -9.15 -4.67
C ALA A 531 -9.61 -8.49 -4.41
N SER A 532 -9.56 -7.16 -4.32
CA SER A 532 -8.34 -6.40 -4.02
C SER A 532 -8.18 -6.09 -2.54
N LEU A 533 -9.18 -6.38 -1.71
CA LEU A 533 -9.19 -5.98 -0.31
C LEU A 533 -8.03 -6.59 0.48
N LEU A 534 -7.77 -7.90 0.32
CA LEU A 534 -6.68 -8.56 1.05
C LEU A 534 -5.29 -7.99 0.69
N PRO A 535 -4.90 -7.87 -0.60
CA PRO A 535 -3.65 -7.20 -0.97
C PRO A 535 -3.54 -5.76 -0.47
N ILE A 536 -4.65 -5.01 -0.49
CA ILE A 536 -4.69 -3.63 0.00
C ILE A 536 -4.53 -3.58 1.52
N ALA A 537 -5.23 -4.43 2.26
CA ALA A 537 -5.11 -4.52 3.71
C ALA A 537 -3.68 -4.87 4.12
N VAL A 538 -3.05 -5.84 3.47
CA VAL A 538 -1.63 -6.18 3.73
C VAL A 538 -0.73 -4.97 3.46
N ALA A 539 -0.92 -4.26 2.35
CA ALA A 539 -0.13 -3.08 2.05
C ALA A 539 -0.34 -1.96 3.08
N LEU A 540 -1.60 -1.63 3.42
CA LEU A 540 -1.94 -0.57 4.37
C LEU A 540 -1.44 -0.89 5.78
N LEU A 541 -1.63 -2.12 6.27
CA LEU A 541 -1.12 -2.55 7.58
C LEU A 541 0.42 -2.52 7.62
N THR A 542 1.07 -2.90 6.53
CA THR A 542 2.55 -2.84 6.46
C THR A 542 3.02 -1.39 6.37
N LEU A 543 2.29 -0.49 5.71
CA LEU A 543 2.62 0.93 5.69
C LEU A 543 2.45 1.57 7.08
N GLU A 544 1.33 1.30 7.76
CA GLU A 544 1.01 1.91 9.06
C GLU A 544 1.83 1.32 10.21
N PHE A 545 2.11 0.01 10.19
CA PHE A 545 2.74 -0.71 11.32
C PHE A 545 4.07 -1.39 10.97
N GLY A 546 4.49 -1.36 9.71
CA GLY A 546 5.78 -1.94 9.29
C GLY A 546 6.96 -1.12 9.78
N HIS A 547 8.09 -1.79 9.96
CA HIS A 547 9.37 -1.15 10.25
C HIS A 547 9.96 -0.64 8.94
N TRP A 548 10.10 0.67 8.80
CA TRP A 548 10.67 1.29 7.61
C TRP A 548 11.88 2.12 7.99
N ARG A 549 13.05 1.72 7.49
CA ARG A 549 14.21 2.62 7.47
C ARG A 549 14.01 3.60 6.33
N PRO A 550 14.05 4.93 6.58
CA PRO A 550 14.05 5.90 5.50
C PRO A 550 15.24 5.61 4.58
N ALA A 551 15.01 5.62 3.27
CA ALA A 551 16.09 5.56 2.29
C ALA A 551 16.85 6.89 2.32
N GLY A 552 17.90 6.98 3.14
CA GLY A 552 18.72 8.20 3.25
C GLY A 552 19.76 8.22 4.37
N GLU A 553 19.60 7.39 5.42
CA GLU A 553 20.53 7.42 6.57
C GLU A 553 21.81 6.60 6.38
N SER A 554 21.98 5.91 5.26
CA SER A 554 23.29 5.36 4.88
C SER A 554 24.16 6.45 4.24
N GLY A 555 24.69 7.38 5.05
CA GLY A 555 25.86 8.18 4.67
C GLY A 555 25.75 9.70 4.64
N ARG A 556 25.09 10.35 5.62
CA ARG A 556 25.35 11.78 5.90
C ARG A 556 25.66 11.97 7.38
N GLY A 557 26.95 12.02 7.68
CA GLY A 557 27.43 12.62 8.92
C GLY A 557 27.25 14.14 8.84
N HIS A 558 26.92 14.71 9.99
CA HIS A 558 26.78 16.14 10.27
C HIS A 558 25.53 16.80 9.66
N ALA A 559 24.61 17.16 10.56
CA ALA A 559 23.47 18.02 10.31
C ALA A 559 23.99 19.40 9.87
N GLU A 560 23.82 19.71 8.59
CA GLU A 560 23.84 21.09 8.12
C GLU A 560 22.44 21.64 8.40
N THR A 561 22.37 22.55 9.36
CA THR A 561 21.15 23.30 9.69
C THR A 561 20.62 23.95 8.43
N ALA A 562 19.34 23.69 8.11
CA ALA A 562 18.67 24.37 6.99
C ALA A 562 18.81 25.89 7.17
N PRO A 563 19.09 26.66 6.10
CA PRO A 563 19.21 28.11 6.20
C PRO A 563 17.90 28.71 6.71
N GLU A 564 18.00 29.69 7.63
CA GLU A 564 16.89 30.35 8.34
C GLU A 564 15.74 30.84 7.44
N ASP A 565 15.99 31.05 6.14
CA ASP A 565 15.01 31.56 5.17
C ASP A 565 14.21 30.47 4.41
N SER A 566 14.47 29.17 4.64
CA SER A 566 13.92 28.09 3.81
C SER A 566 12.49 27.63 4.14
N TYR A 567 11.83 28.22 5.16
CA TYR A 567 10.47 27.87 5.58
C TYR A 567 9.58 29.09 5.91
N ALA A 568 9.89 30.27 5.39
CA ALA A 568 9.06 31.45 5.61
C ALA A 568 7.75 31.36 4.80
N LEU A 569 6.75 30.70 5.36
CA LEU A 569 5.35 30.95 5.01
C LEU A 569 4.93 32.27 5.65
N PRO A 570 4.15 33.11 4.97
CA PRO A 570 3.63 34.34 5.56
C PRO A 570 2.55 34.00 6.58
N ILE A 571 2.93 33.73 7.82
CA ILE A 571 2.02 33.64 8.97
C ILE A 571 2.24 34.87 9.85
N THR A 572 1.14 35.43 10.37
CA THR A 572 1.11 36.61 11.25
C THR A 572 2.10 36.46 12.42
N PRO A 573 3.00 37.45 12.66
CA PRO A 573 3.94 37.41 13.78
C PRO A 573 3.18 37.36 15.12
N GLY A 574 3.46 36.34 15.94
CA GLY A 574 2.75 36.07 17.19
C GLY A 574 2.60 34.58 17.53
N TRP A 575 2.98 33.71 16.58
CA TRP A 575 3.14 32.26 16.73
C TRP A 575 4.62 31.87 16.70
#